data_AF-N6XD49-F1
#
_entry.id   AF-N6XD49-F1
#
_cell.length_a   1.000
_cell.length_b   1.000
_cell.length_c   1.000
_cell.angle_alpha   90.00
_cell.angle_beta   90.00
_cell.angle_gamma   90.00
#
_symmetry.space_group_name_H-M   'P 1'
#
loop_
_entity.id
_entity.type
_entity.pdbx_description
1 polymer ?
#
loop_
_entity_poly.entity_id
_entity_poly.type
_entity_poly.pdbx_seq_one_letter_code
_entity_poly.pdbx_strand_id
1 'polypeptide(L)' 'MEFIEMGISTEELARDLRLKPQSLRAALCRDGHYFGLRPRKLPNGRLLWPADALQRLTSPRNVEVAQ' A
#
# COMPACT_ATOMS: atom_id res chain seq x y z
N MET A 1 7.10 13.54 -13.79
CA MET A 1 8.36 12.96 -13.28
C MET A 1 7.94 11.95 -12.23
N GLU A 2 7.63 10.72 -12.66
CA GLU A 2 7.21 9.65 -11.75
C GLU A 2 8.47 9.14 -11.05
N PHE A 3 8.63 9.52 -9.78
CA PHE A 3 9.61 8.90 -8.90
C PHE A 3 9.19 7.44 -8.72
N ILE A 4 9.75 6.56 -9.56
CA ILE A 4 9.74 5.12 -9.31
C ILE A 4 10.78 4.88 -8.21
N GLU A 5 10.49 5.36 -7.00
CA GLU A 5 11.16 4.81 -5.83
C GLU A 5 10.77 3.34 -5.77
N MET A 6 11.78 2.48 -5.66
CA MET A 6 11.67 1.02 -5.80
C MET A 6 10.41 0.49 -5.12
N GLY A 7 9.40 0.16 -5.93
CA GLY A 7 8.13 -0.30 -5.41
C GLY A 7 8.28 -1.61 -4.64
N ILE A 8 7.48 -1.77 -3.60
CA ILE A 8 7.52 -2.94 -2.72
C ILE A 8 6.47 -3.97 -3.15
N SER A 9 6.77 -5.24 -2.94
CA SER A 9 5.81 -6.31 -3.22
C SER A 9 4.71 -6.36 -2.17
N THR A 10 3.56 -6.94 -2.52
CA THR A 10 2.45 -7.14 -1.55
C THR A 10 2.91 -7.96 -0.33
N GLU A 11 3.83 -8.90 -0.54
CA GLU A 11 4.37 -9.75 0.52
C GLU A 11 5.27 -8.97 1.48
N GLU A 12 6.10 -8.05 0.96
CA GLU A 12 6.96 -7.19 1.78
C GLU A 12 6.14 -6.18 2.57
N LEU A 13 5.21 -5.49 1.90
CA LEU A 13 4.29 -4.57 2.58
C LEU A 13 3.48 -5.27 3.68
N ALA A 14 3.00 -6.49 3.41
CA ALA A 14 2.29 -7.28 4.41
C ALA A 14 3.20 -7.65 5.59
N ARG A 15 4.45 -8.05 5.33
CA ARG A 15 5.42 -8.39 6.36
C ARG A 15 5.74 -7.18 7.25
N ASP A 16 5.95 -6.01 6.66
CA ASP A 16 6.28 -4.78 7.39
C ASP A 16 5.11 -4.30 8.25
N LEU A 17 3.88 -4.41 7.73
CA LEU A 17 2.65 -4.11 8.48
C LEU A 17 2.24 -5.22 9.46
N ARG A 18 2.97 -6.35 9.51
CA ARG A 18 2.61 -7.58 10.25
C ARG A 18 1.20 -8.08 9.91
N LEU A 19 0.79 -7.93 8.66
CA LEU A 19 -0.48 -8.38 8.11
C LEU A 19 -0.31 -9.64 7.25
N LYS A 20 -1.42 -10.30 6.95
CA LYS A 20 -1.44 -11.36 5.94
C LYS A 20 -1.51 -10.74 4.55
N PRO A 21 -0.73 -11.22 3.56
CA PRO A 21 -0.84 -10.77 2.17
C PRO A 21 -2.25 -10.94 1.59
N GLN A 22 -3.02 -11.89 2.12
CA GLN A 22 -4.42 -12.10 1.76
C GLN A 22 -5.32 -10.93 2.18
N SER A 23 -5.04 -10.25 3.30
CA SER A 23 -5.82 -9.08 3.75
C SER A 23 -5.68 -7.92 2.76
N LEU A 24 -4.47 -7.64 2.28
CA LEU A 24 -4.24 -6.62 1.26
C LEU A 24 -4.96 -6.95 -0.05
N ARG A 25 -4.89 -8.21 -0.50
CA ARG A 25 -5.61 -8.65 -1.71
C ARG A 25 -7.13 -8.57 -1.54
N ALA A 26 -7.65 -8.94 -0.36
CA ALA A 26 -9.07 -8.87 -0.05
C ALA A 26 -9.57 -7.42 -0.03
N ALA A 27 -8.82 -6.50 0.57
CA ALA A 27 -9.15 -5.07 0.55
C ALA A 27 -9.09 -4.50 -0.87
N LEU A 28 -8.10 -4.88 -1.68
CA LEU A 28 -8.06 -4.50 -3.10
C LEU A 28 -9.25 -5.03 -3.90
N CYS A 29 -9.71 -6.25 -3.61
CA CYS A 29 -10.85 -6.83 -4.31
C CYS A 29 -12.17 -6.14 -3.90
N ARG A 30 -12.31 -5.76 -2.62
CA ARG A 30 -13.52 -5.12 -2.09
C ARG A 30 -13.59 -3.64 -2.44
N ASP A 31 -12.50 -2.91 -2.25
CA ASP A 31 -12.47 -1.45 -2.32
C ASP A 31 -11.72 -0.92 -3.56
N GLY A 32 -10.95 -1.77 -4.26
CA GLY A 32 -10.11 -1.35 -5.40
C GLY A 32 -8.87 -0.56 -5.02
N HIS A 33 -8.71 -0.23 -3.74
CA HIS A 33 -7.59 0.53 -3.17
C HIS A 33 -7.42 0.16 -1.70
N TYR A 34 -6.27 0.44 -1.13
CA TYR A 34 -6.03 0.23 0.31
C TYR A 34 -5.66 1.55 0.97
N PHE A 35 -6.59 2.15 1.72
CA PHE A 35 -6.39 3.45 2.39
C PHE A 35 -5.85 4.57 1.47
N GLY A 36 -6.23 4.54 0.19
CA GLY A 36 -5.82 5.51 -0.84
C GLY A 36 -4.59 5.09 -1.66
N LEU A 37 -3.96 3.97 -1.30
CA LEU A 37 -2.87 3.38 -2.07
C LEU A 37 -3.43 2.53 -3.21
N ARG A 38 -2.84 2.72 -4.40
CA ARG A 38 -3.15 1.93 -5.60
C ARG A 38 -1.89 1.20 -6.06
N PRO A 39 -1.88 -0.14 -6.07
CA PRO A 39 -0.76 -0.87 -6.63
C PRO A 39 -0.78 -0.79 -8.16
N ARG A 40 0.40 -0.84 -8.76
CA ARG A 40 0.59 -1.02 -10.20
C ARG A 40 0.63 -2.52 -10.51
N LYS A 41 -0.20 -2.96 -11.46
CA LYS A 41 -0.18 -4.33 -11.94
C LYS A 41 1.01 -4.51 -12.90
N LEU A 42 1.92 -5.40 -12.55
CA LEU A 42 3.06 -5.75 -13.39
C LEU A 42 2.65 -6.80 -14.45
N PRO A 43 3.38 -6.89 -15.58
CA PRO A 43 3.12 -7.89 -16.62
C PRO A 43 3.29 -9.34 -16.12
N ASN A 44 4.02 -9.54 -15.02
CA ASN A 44 4.16 -10.84 -14.35
C ASN A 44 2.96 -11.21 -13.44
N GLY A 45 1.91 -10.39 -13.40
CA GLY A 45 0.72 -10.60 -12.58
C GLY A 45 0.86 -10.20 -11.10
N ARG A 46 2.04 -9.75 -10.66
CA ARG A 46 2.25 -9.25 -9.29
C ARG A 46 1.76 -7.81 -9.15
N LEU A 47 1.41 -7.44 -7.93
CA LEU A 47 1.03 -6.08 -7.55
C LEU A 47 2.24 -5.38 -6.92
N LEU A 48 2.66 -4.29 -7.55
CA LEU A 48 3.73 -3.44 -7.09
C LEU A 48 3.14 -2.24 -6.35
N TRP A 49 3.44 -2.14 -5.06
CA TRP A 49 3.03 -1.03 -4.22
C TRP A 49 4.08 0.07 -4.27
N PRO A 50 3.70 1.33 -4.10
CA PRO A 50 4.69 2.41 -4.04
C PRO A 50 5.53 2.26 -2.76
N ALA A 51 6.80 2.67 -2.80
CA ALA A 51 7.73 2.49 -1.68
C ALA A 51 7.28 3.24 -0.40
N ASP A 52 6.58 4.36 -0.59
CA ASP A 52 6.00 5.18 0.48
C ASP A 52 4.70 4.58 1.07
N ALA A 53 4.23 3.42 0.58
CA ALA A 53 3.00 2.79 1.07
C ALA A 53 3.04 2.52 2.57
N LEU A 54 4.15 1.98 3.09
CA LEU A 54 4.31 1.74 4.51
C LEU A 54 4.21 3.06 5.28
N GLN A 55 4.97 4.07 4.85
CA GLN A 55 5.03 5.36 5.50
C GLN A 55 3.67 6.08 5.47
N ARG A 56 2.89 5.98 4.38
CA ARG A 56 1.52 6.54 4.30
C ARG A 56 0.52 5.86 5.22
N LEU A 57 0.69 4.55 5.46
CA LEU A 57 -0.20 3.77 6.33
C LEU A 57 0.16 3.92 7.81
N THR A 58 1.44 4.09 8.12
CA THR A 58 1.95 4.22 9.49
C THR A 58 2.07 5.68 9.93
N SER A 59 2.16 6.63 8.98
CA SER A 59 2.14 8.04 9.33
C SER A 59 0.83 8.35 10.02
N PRO A 60 0.87 8.94 11.22
CA PRO A 60 -0.35 9.43 11.84
C PRO A 60 -0.96 10.41 10.84
N ARG A 61 -2.19 10.14 10.42
CA ARG A 61 -3.00 11.18 9.80
C ARG A 61 -3.03 12.27 10.84
N ASN A 62 -2.40 13.41 10.57
CA ASN A 62 -2.58 14.61 11.39
C ASN A 62 -4.05 14.99 11.21
N VAL A 63 -4.91 14.33 11.98
CA VAL A 63 -6.26 14.79 12.22
C VAL A 63 -5.98 16.02 13.06
N GLU A 64 -5.88 17.17 12.39
CA GLU A 64 -5.95 18.46 13.05
C GLU A 64 -7.21 18.40 13.91
N VAL A 65 -7.01 18.13 15.20
CA VAL A 65 -8.02 18.31 16.21
C VAL A 65 -8.29 19.79 16.19
N ALA A 66 -9.37 20.17 15.49
CA ALA A 66 -9.91 21.51 15.56
C ALA A 66 -10.14 21.81 17.05
N GLN A 67 -9.28 22.66 17.61
CA GLN A 67 -9.45 23.28 18.91
C GLN A 67 -10.51 24.38 18.82
#